data_AF-A0A732GE96-F1
#
_entry.id   AF-A0A732GE96-F1
#
_cell.length_a   1.000
_cell.length_b   1.000
_cell.length_c   1.000
_cell.angle_alpha   90.00
_cell.angle_beta   90.00
_cell.angle_gamma   90.00
#
_symmetry.space_group_name_H-M   'P 1'
#
loop_
_entity.id
_entity.type
_entity.pdbx_description
1 polymer ?
#
loop_
_entity_poly.entity_id
_entity_poly.type
_entity_poly.pdbx_seq_one_letter_code
_entity_poly.pdbx_strand_id
1 'polypeptide(L)'
;MTFKMSSKAQTIKIFNLRSDTNEFIGAGDAYIPQHTELPSHSTDSEPPEIPSGQIAAFEFEKAVWSLTENHRSQTVYRTDTR
;
A
#
# COMPACT_ATOMS: atom_id res chain seq x y z
N MET A 1 -1.32 -5.91 13.78
CA MET A 1 -0.78 -7.27 13.97
C MET A 1 0.69 -7.26 13.55
N THR A 2 1.59 -7.86 14.33
CA THR A 2 3.04 -7.91 13.99
C THR A 2 3.30 -9.10 13.07
N PHE A 3 3.97 -8.87 11.93
CA PHE A 3 4.38 -9.93 11.02
C PHE A 3 5.21 -10.98 11.77
N LYS A 4 4.84 -12.25 11.63
CA LYS A 4 5.54 -13.34 12.33
C LYS A 4 6.76 -13.77 11.52
N MET A 5 7.94 -13.42 12.01
CA MET A 5 9.20 -13.84 11.40
C MET A 5 9.29 -15.38 11.31
N SER A 6 9.81 -15.88 10.19
CA SER A 6 10.01 -17.31 9.93
C SER A 6 11.47 -17.70 10.10
N SER A 7 11.73 -18.93 10.55
CA SER A 7 13.06 -19.56 10.58
C SER A 7 13.51 -20.11 9.23
N LYS A 8 12.67 -19.97 8.19
CA LYS A 8 12.99 -20.32 6.81
C LYS A 8 12.79 -19.11 5.92
N ALA A 9 13.64 -18.97 4.91
CA ALA A 9 13.40 -18.00 3.86
C ALA A 9 12.10 -18.33 3.13
N GLN A 10 11.34 -17.30 2.78
CA GLN A 10 10.04 -17.44 2.13
C GLN A 10 9.84 -16.32 1.11
N THR A 11 9.14 -16.63 0.03
CA THR A 11 8.64 -15.61 -0.89
C THR A 11 7.16 -15.43 -0.60
N ILE A 12 6.77 -14.21 -0.23
CA ILE A 12 5.37 -13.87 0.07
C ILE A 12 4.92 -12.71 -0.81
N LYS A 13 3.63 -12.67 -1.11
CA LYS A 13 3.02 -11.51 -1.74
C LYS A 13 2.98 -10.37 -0.72
N ILE A 14 3.50 -9.23 -1.11
CA ILE A 14 3.47 -7.98 -0.36
C ILE A 14 2.73 -6.91 -1.16
N PHE A 15 2.23 -5.93 -0.43
CA PHE A 15 1.59 -4.75 -0.96
C PHE A 15 2.48 -3.55 -0.64
N ASN A 16 3.04 -2.95 -1.68
CA ASN A 16 3.97 -1.83 -1.56
C ASN A 16 3.18 -0.54 -1.34
N LEU A 17 3.71 0.30 -0.47
CA LEU A 17 3.14 1.56 -0.05
C LEU A 17 4.12 2.69 -0.38
N ARG A 18 3.58 3.87 -0.67
CA ARG A 18 4.40 5.06 -0.89
C ARG A 18 5.04 5.49 0.43
N SER A 19 6.33 5.81 0.41
CA SER A 19 7.10 6.06 1.64
C SER A 19 6.67 7.30 2.43
N ASP A 20 6.04 8.25 1.77
CA ASP A 20 5.60 9.55 2.31
C ASP A 20 4.15 9.54 2.81
N THR A 21 3.26 8.78 2.17
CA THR A 21 1.81 8.78 2.47
C THR A 21 1.23 7.43 2.85
N ASN A 22 2.03 6.36 2.77
CA ASN A 22 1.58 4.97 2.94
C ASN A 22 0.42 4.58 2.01
N GLU A 23 0.28 5.27 0.88
CA GLU A 23 -0.70 4.96 -0.16
C GLU A 23 -0.28 3.70 -0.92
N PHE A 24 -1.22 2.82 -1.21
CA PHE A 24 -1.00 1.62 -1.99
C PHE A 24 -0.54 1.97 -3.41
N ILE A 25 0.61 1.42 -3.82
CA ILE A 25 1.21 1.67 -5.14
C ILE A 25 1.33 0.39 -5.99
N GLY A 26 1.12 -0.79 -5.42
CA GLY A 26 1.10 -2.04 -6.17
C GLY A 26 1.46 -3.27 -5.34
N ALA A 27 1.04 -4.44 -5.82
CA ALA A 27 1.40 -5.72 -5.22
C ALA A 27 2.61 -6.33 -5.93
N GLY A 28 3.43 -7.08 -5.20
CA GLY A 28 4.57 -7.82 -5.74
C GLY A 28 4.99 -8.93 -4.79
N ASP A 29 5.85 -9.84 -5.27
CA ASP A 29 6.41 -10.88 -4.43
C ASP A 29 7.74 -10.41 -3.83
N ALA A 30 7.89 -10.55 -2.52
CA ALA A 30 9.13 -10.25 -1.81
C ALA A 30 9.74 -11.54 -1.25
N TYR A 31 11.03 -11.71 -1.50
CA TYR A 31 11.84 -12.71 -0.82
C TYR A 31 12.23 -12.19 0.56
N ILE A 32 11.77 -12.88 1.60
CA ILE A 32 12.03 -12.58 3.01
C ILE A 32 13.02 -13.63 3.53
N PRO A 33 14.29 -13.26 3.78
CA PRO A 33 15.25 -14.16 4.43
C PRO A 33 14.77 -14.62 5.81
N GLN A 34 15.30 -15.75 6.27
CA GLN A 34 15.06 -16.23 7.64
C GLN A 34 15.40 -15.15 8.68
N HIS A 35 14.60 -15.05 9.73
CA HIS A 35 14.78 -14.09 10.83
C HIS A 35 14.79 -12.60 10.39
N THR A 36 14.14 -12.28 9.27
CA THR A 36 13.93 -10.89 8.84
C THR A 36 12.45 -10.51 8.87
N GLU A 37 12.21 -9.21 8.89
CA GLU A 37 10.87 -8.61 8.85
C GLU A 37 10.47 -8.26 7.42
N LEU A 38 9.21 -7.83 7.26
CA LEU A 38 8.74 -7.25 6.01
C LEU A 38 9.56 -6.01 5.63
N PRO A 39 9.78 -5.76 4.32
CA PRO A 39 10.39 -4.53 3.85
C PRO A 39 9.65 -3.29 4.38
N SER A 40 10.38 -2.22 4.65
CA SER A 40 9.78 -0.94 5.03
C SER A 40 8.79 -0.46 3.96
N HIS A 41 7.70 0.17 4.40
CA HIS A 41 6.61 0.61 3.53
C HIS A 41 5.98 -0.52 2.70
N SER A 42 5.94 -1.73 3.27
CA SER A 42 5.17 -2.85 2.71
C SER A 42 4.30 -3.49 3.79
N THR A 43 3.25 -4.17 3.35
CA THR A 43 2.36 -4.95 4.21
C THR A 43 2.03 -6.29 3.54
N ASP A 44 1.83 -7.32 4.34
CA ASP A 44 1.32 -8.63 3.92
C ASP A 44 -0.23 -8.68 3.94
N SER A 45 -0.87 -7.62 4.45
CA SER A 45 -2.32 -7.48 4.46
C SER A 45 -2.83 -7.05 3.09
N GLU A 46 -3.80 -7.78 2.53
CA GLU A 46 -4.43 -7.43 1.27
C GLU A 46 -5.26 -6.13 1.38
N PRO A 47 -5.11 -5.18 0.44
CA PRO A 47 -5.94 -3.99 0.42
C PRO A 47 -7.40 -4.33 0.14
N PRO A 48 -8.35 -3.53 0.67
CA PRO A 48 -9.75 -3.64 0.31
C PRO A 48 -9.97 -3.28 -1.16
N GLU A 49 -11.17 -3.55 -1.68
CA GLU A 49 -11.59 -3.05 -2.99
C GLU A 49 -11.48 -1.51 -3.00
N ILE A 50 -10.75 -0.97 -3.99
CA ILE A 50 -10.51 0.47 -4.12
C ILE A 50 -11.48 1.02 -5.17
N PRO A 51 -12.50 1.82 -4.77
CA PRO A 51 -13.39 2.45 -5.73
C PRO A 51 -12.65 3.42 -6.65
N SER A 52 -13.20 3.64 -7.85
CA SER A 52 -12.66 4.64 -8.77
C SER A 52 -12.61 6.02 -8.11
N GLY A 53 -11.46 6.69 -8.24
CA GLY A 53 -11.21 8.01 -7.62
C GLY A 53 -10.80 7.95 -6.14
N GLN A 54 -10.61 6.77 -5.56
CA GLN A 54 -10.05 6.60 -4.22
C GLN A 54 -8.68 5.91 -4.28
N ILE A 55 -7.97 5.96 -3.16
CA ILE A 55 -6.72 5.24 -2.94
C ILE A 55 -6.75 4.63 -1.53
N ALA A 56 -6.28 3.39 -1.40
CA ALA A 56 -6.11 2.77 -0.10
C ALA A 56 -4.79 3.23 0.51
N ALA A 57 -4.80 3.68 1.76
CA ALA A 57 -3.63 3.97 2.56
C ALA A 57 -3.59 3.03 3.77
N PHE A 58 -2.41 2.52 4.10
CA PHE A 58 -2.24 1.59 5.21
C PHE A 58 -1.77 2.33 6.46
N GLU A 59 -2.48 2.16 7.58
CA GLU A 59 -2.11 2.72 8.87
C GLU A 59 -1.35 1.68 9.69
N PHE A 60 -0.02 1.83 9.80
CA PHE A 60 0.84 0.87 10.49
C PHE A 60 0.53 0.73 11.99
N GLU A 61 0.10 1.81 12.66
CA GLU A 61 -0.21 1.78 14.09
C GLU A 61 -1.41 0.89 14.41
N LYS A 62 -2.44 0.95 13.57
CA LYS A 62 -3.66 0.15 13.73
C LYS A 62 -3.63 -1.13 12.89
N ALA A 63 -2.69 -1.23 11.96
CA ALA A 63 -2.61 -2.27 10.92
C ALA A 63 -3.92 -2.43 10.14
N VAL A 64 -4.52 -1.31 9.73
CA VAL A 64 -5.77 -1.27 8.97
C VAL A 64 -5.62 -0.45 7.69
N TRP A 65 -6.40 -0.83 6.69
CA TRP A 65 -6.55 -0.05 5.46
C TRP A 65 -7.59 1.04 5.63
N SER A 66 -7.28 2.24 5.14
CA SER A 66 -8.18 3.38 5.07
C SER A 66 -8.31 3.84 3.63
N LEU A 67 -9.54 4.05 3.16
CA LEU A 67 -9.78 4.60 1.82
C LEU A 67 -9.79 6.13 1.91
N THR A 68 -8.95 6.77 1.09
CA THR A 68 -8.87 8.23 0.97
C THR A 68 -9.24 8.66 -0.44
N GLU A 69 -9.88 9.81 -0.60
CA GLU A 69 -10.15 10.37 -1.93
C GLU A 69 -8.84 10.72 -2.64
N ASN A 70 -8.67 10.17 -3.85
CA ASN A 70 -7.51 10.44 -4.67
C ASN A 70 -7.82 11.61 -5.61
N HIS A 71 -7.60 12.84 -5.12
CA HIS A 71 -7.79 14.05 -5.92
C HIS A 71 -6.69 14.28 -6.97
N ARG A 72 -5.65 13.43 -7.03
CA ARG A 72 -4.50 13.62 -7.96
C ARG A 72 -4.86 13.48 -9.43
N SER A 73 -6.06 12.99 -9.75
CA SER A 73 -6.57 12.85 -11.13
C SER A 73 -7.61 13.90 -11.52
N GLN A 74 -7.75 15.01 -10.77
CA GLN A 74 -8.53 16.14 -11.29
C GLN A 74 -7.72 16.85 -12.37
N THR A 75 -8.03 16.59 -13.64
CA THR A 75 -7.61 17.43 -14.76
C THR A 75 -8.28 18.80 -14.61
N VAL A 76 -7.64 19.74 -13.91
CA VAL A 76 -8.13 21.11 -13.76
C VAL A 76 -7.67 21.95 -14.96
N TYR A 77 -8.25 21.72 -16.13
CA TYR A 77 -8.16 22.72 -17.21
C TYR A 77 -9.55 22.92 -17.83
N ARG A 78 -10.22 23.98 -17.38
CA ARG A 78 -11.33 24.61 -18.11
C ARG A 78 -10.73 25.73 -18.96
N THR A 79 -10.73 25.57 -20.28
CA THR A 79 -10.57 26.69 -21.21
C THR A 79 -11.93 27.03 -21.80
N ASP A 80 -12.79 27.67 -21.00
CA ASP A 80 -13.93 28.39 -21.56
C ASP A 80 -13.37 29.67 -22.19
N THR A 81 -13.19 29.64 -23.51
CA THR A 81 -12.81 30.83 -24.27
C THR A 81 -14.11 31.36 -24.87
N ARG A 82 -14.56 32.49 -24.35
CA ARG A 82 -15.78 33.20 -24.75
C ARG A 82 -15.63 33.89 -26.10
#